data_AF-A0A5N9CYV0-F1
#
_entry.id   AF-A0A5N9CYV0-F1
#
_cell.length_a   1.000
_cell.length_b   1.000
_cell.length_c   1.000
_cell.angle_alpha   90.00
_cell.angle_beta   90.00
_cell.angle_gamma   90.00
#
_symmetry.space_group_name_H-M   'P 1'
#
loop_
_entity.id
_entity.type
_entity.pdbx_description
1 polymer ?
#
loop_
_entity_poly.entity_id
_entity_poly.type
_entity_poly.pdbx_seq_one_letter_code
_entity_poly.pdbx_strand_id
1 'polypeptide(L)'
;MPRDSVKRMEPVFSGIQLGSPLSSTRLHIYRSPRKVAVVAGAFFAAMAVLIATLSTETPVSAQSNDAIRVISTSATSEFPEGMRFKLEVESDFRIDDIRVTYEIGARGTTQYAYLDIDQTTRPLVNGELFQRTNTNSRYIPPGTMIVYWFEVTDENGDSILTERNTFRFDDARFEWEEVNLGAITILYHGPVRVRAERLAEAAVESLEIMGPVTGAEIETRIIMTLYNNNAEMIEAVVARSLATSRELITEGQAFDSESVVIVLAGRSDVGTATHEMTHILTARASGSRGPIPLWLNEGLAEYGNLDKTVSYQRYLEWAEGTDRLIPLKSLISFPGDPNLTLVAYGQGRSVVEYMIDEFGQERMPQLLATLGTGIGIDASLRNVYGFELDGLENRWREAIGADPYIEPTPGPTPTPNAEPTPGYKLLTLPPESSQPTPTPDDSADGEEVVKALDPAELAEPTEASEAEVAVDEEGTGDEPTESDSGDEAEEGAPGGVCSAPVAGSVDGTAGMWLLAVVGLVAGRRFLRRDG
;
A
#
# COMPACT_ATOMS: atom_id res chain seq x y z
N MET A 1 16.43 61.07 14.15
CA MET A 1 15.78 62.22 13.49
C MET A 1 16.85 63.10 12.87
N PRO A 2 16.58 63.87 11.80
CA PRO A 2 15.50 63.77 10.80
C PRO A 2 16.10 63.75 9.34
N ARG A 3 15.41 63.62 8.20
CA ARG A 3 14.03 63.25 7.77
C ARG A 3 14.02 63.14 6.22
N ASP A 4 13.02 62.44 5.67
CA ASP A 4 12.13 62.80 4.52
C ASP A 4 12.73 63.44 3.23
N SER A 5 12.22 63.23 2.00
CA SER A 5 11.06 62.47 1.49
C SER A 5 11.14 62.37 -0.04
N VAL A 6 10.50 61.35 -0.63
CA VAL A 6 10.23 61.27 -2.08
C VAL A 6 8.93 61.98 -2.41
N LYS A 7 8.89 62.78 -3.48
CA LYS A 7 7.66 63.31 -4.07
C LYS A 7 7.57 63.00 -5.57
N ARG A 8 6.35 62.70 -6.01
CA ARG A 8 5.96 62.16 -7.32
C ARG A 8 5.21 63.24 -8.11
N MET A 9 5.43 63.37 -9.43
CA MET A 9 4.46 64.00 -10.36
C MET A 9 4.70 63.62 -11.83
N GLU A 10 3.75 64.00 -12.69
CA GLU A 10 3.27 63.23 -13.86
C GLU A 10 3.89 63.59 -15.24
N PRO A 11 3.69 62.75 -16.28
CA PRO A 11 4.11 63.03 -17.66
C PRO A 11 3.05 63.76 -18.51
N VAL A 12 3.47 64.44 -19.59
CA VAL A 12 2.58 65.02 -20.62
C VAL A 12 3.08 64.69 -22.04
N PHE A 13 2.12 64.44 -22.93
CA PHE A 13 2.23 63.99 -24.33
C PHE A 13 2.83 65.00 -25.33
N SER A 14 3.40 64.47 -26.43
CA SER A 14 2.93 64.69 -27.84
C SER A 14 3.90 63.96 -28.82
N GLY A 15 3.47 62.95 -29.58
CA GLY A 15 3.08 63.09 -30.99
C GLY A 15 4.09 62.38 -31.92
N ILE A 16 3.90 62.16 -33.23
CA ILE A 16 2.73 62.21 -34.15
C ILE A 16 3.05 61.26 -35.35
N GLN A 17 2.13 60.33 -35.69
CA GLN A 17 1.67 59.81 -37.03
C GLN A 17 2.65 59.66 -38.25
N LEU A 18 2.40 58.86 -39.31
CA LEU A 18 1.18 58.21 -39.84
C LEU A 18 1.56 57.07 -40.84
N GLY A 19 0.74 56.01 -40.98
CA GLY A 19 0.85 55.00 -42.05
C GLY A 19 -0.24 53.91 -41.95
N SER A 20 -1.14 53.82 -42.92
CA SER A 20 -2.47 53.14 -42.82
C SER A 20 -2.68 52.15 -44.00
N PRO A 21 -3.88 51.55 -44.23
CA PRO A 21 -4.87 50.88 -43.36
C PRO A 21 -5.38 49.52 -43.93
N LEU A 22 -6.30 48.84 -43.20
CA LEU A 22 -7.53 48.13 -43.64
C LEU A 22 -8.00 47.24 -42.45
N SER A 23 -9.27 47.02 -42.11
CA SER A 23 -10.53 47.75 -42.29
C SER A 23 -11.51 47.20 -41.24
N SER A 24 -12.22 48.04 -40.46
CA SER A 24 -13.36 47.58 -39.66
C SER A 24 -14.45 48.65 -39.54
N THR A 25 -15.70 48.23 -39.79
CA THR A 25 -16.85 49.14 -39.92
C THR A 25 -17.52 49.36 -38.58
N ARG A 26 -17.62 50.62 -38.12
CA ARG A 26 -18.47 51.01 -36.98
C ARG A 26 -19.87 51.37 -37.45
N LEU A 27 -20.89 50.86 -36.76
CA LEU A 27 -22.26 51.38 -36.84
C LEU A 27 -22.52 52.32 -35.65
N HIS A 28 -23.02 53.53 -35.93
CA HIS A 28 -23.55 54.45 -34.91
C HIS A 28 -25.06 54.25 -34.79
N ILE A 29 -25.59 54.09 -33.57
CA ILE A 29 -27.03 54.21 -33.30
C ILE A 29 -27.30 55.18 -32.15
N TYR A 30 -28.33 55.99 -32.40
CA TYR A 30 -28.75 57.18 -31.69
C TYR A 30 -29.49 56.85 -30.37
N ARG A 31 -29.17 57.53 -29.26
CA ARG A 31 -29.90 57.39 -27.98
C ARG A 31 -31.17 58.25 -27.96
N SER A 32 -32.34 57.64 -27.85
CA SER A 32 -33.61 58.31 -27.51
C SER A 32 -34.15 57.80 -26.15
N PRO A 33 -34.13 58.61 -25.07
CA PRO A 33 -34.47 58.14 -23.74
C PRO A 33 -35.95 58.38 -23.41
N ARG A 34 -36.85 57.46 -23.79
CA ARG A 34 -38.22 57.40 -23.20
C ARG A 34 -39.04 56.12 -23.37
N LYS A 35 -38.54 55.05 -24.02
CA LYS A 35 -39.28 53.77 -24.18
C LYS A 35 -38.59 52.52 -23.60
N VAL A 36 -37.35 52.63 -23.11
CA VAL A 36 -36.59 51.47 -22.57
C VAL A 36 -37.04 51.05 -21.16
N ALA A 37 -37.55 51.98 -20.35
CA ALA A 37 -37.90 51.73 -18.95
C ALA A 37 -39.07 50.72 -18.76
N VAL A 38 -39.98 50.62 -19.72
CA VAL A 38 -41.15 49.72 -19.62
C VAL A 38 -40.82 48.28 -20.04
N VAL A 39 -39.90 48.10 -21.00
CA VAL A 39 -39.51 46.77 -21.50
C VAL A 39 -38.53 46.08 -20.54
N ALA A 40 -37.65 46.84 -19.89
CA ALA A 40 -36.72 46.29 -18.90
C ALA A 40 -37.44 45.68 -17.68
N GLY A 41 -38.51 46.32 -17.19
CA GLY A 41 -39.30 45.81 -16.05
C GLY A 41 -40.01 44.49 -16.35
N ALA A 42 -40.55 44.32 -17.56
CA ALA A 42 -41.19 43.08 -17.99
C ALA A 42 -40.20 41.90 -18.09
N PHE A 43 -38.97 42.15 -18.54
CA PHE A 43 -37.95 41.11 -18.67
C PHE A 43 -37.43 40.62 -17.30
N PHE A 44 -37.24 41.53 -16.33
CA PHE A 44 -36.87 41.14 -14.96
C PHE A 44 -38.01 40.38 -14.24
N ALA A 45 -39.27 40.75 -14.46
CA ALA A 45 -40.41 40.01 -13.91
C ALA A 45 -40.53 38.59 -14.53
N ALA A 46 -40.38 38.46 -15.84
CA ALA A 46 -40.41 37.16 -16.52
C ALA A 46 -39.25 36.25 -16.10
N MET A 47 -38.03 36.80 -15.93
CA MET A 47 -36.86 36.02 -15.50
C MET A 47 -36.93 35.63 -14.02
N ALA A 48 -37.53 36.45 -13.15
CA ALA A 48 -37.81 36.07 -11.76
C ALA A 48 -38.83 34.92 -11.66
N VAL A 49 -39.87 34.92 -12.51
CA VAL A 49 -40.83 33.80 -12.59
C VAL A 49 -40.17 32.54 -13.14
N LEU A 50 -39.26 32.65 -14.12
CA LEU A 50 -38.56 31.49 -14.68
C LEU A 50 -37.59 30.85 -13.68
N ILE A 51 -36.87 31.66 -12.90
CA ILE A 51 -35.98 31.18 -11.83
C ILE A 51 -36.80 30.57 -10.68
N ALA A 52 -37.97 31.12 -10.36
CA ALA A 52 -38.89 30.55 -9.36
C ALA A 52 -39.55 29.22 -9.79
N THR A 53 -39.46 28.82 -11.06
CA THR A 53 -40.01 27.56 -11.58
C THR A 53 -38.98 26.47 -11.89
N LEU A 54 -37.69 26.74 -11.68
CA LEU A 54 -36.58 25.79 -11.92
C LEU A 54 -35.84 25.38 -10.63
N SER A 55 -36.29 25.86 -9.47
CA SER A 55 -35.78 25.46 -8.15
C SER A 55 -36.81 24.66 -7.35
N THR A 56 -37.29 23.57 -7.95
CA THR A 56 -37.79 22.41 -7.21
C THR A 56 -36.82 21.25 -7.41
N GLU A 57 -35.59 21.43 -6.94
CA GLU A 57 -34.90 20.29 -6.34
C GLU A 57 -35.80 19.86 -5.19
N THR A 58 -36.57 18.79 -5.39
CA THR A 58 -37.19 18.09 -4.28
C THR A 58 -36.03 17.70 -3.37
N PRO A 59 -35.96 18.16 -2.11
CA PRO A 59 -35.03 17.54 -1.18
C PRO A 59 -35.39 16.06 -1.20
N VAL A 60 -34.40 15.20 -1.45
CA VAL A 60 -34.51 13.79 -1.13
C VAL A 60 -34.53 13.74 0.39
N SER A 61 -35.70 14.04 0.94
CA SER A 61 -36.00 13.80 2.33
C SER A 61 -35.79 12.31 2.50
N ALA A 62 -34.97 11.92 3.48
CA ALA A 62 -35.15 10.62 4.08
C ALA A 62 -36.63 10.58 4.50
N GLN A 63 -37.44 9.77 3.81
CA GLN A 63 -38.80 9.54 4.28
C GLN A 63 -38.65 8.72 5.55
N SER A 64 -38.96 9.35 6.68
CA SER A 64 -39.32 8.62 7.89
C SER A 64 -40.60 7.86 7.58
N ASN A 65 -40.46 6.69 6.95
CA ASN A 65 -41.56 5.79 6.76
C ASN A 65 -41.81 5.14 8.12
N ASP A 66 -42.82 5.62 8.86
CA ASP A 66 -43.15 5.12 10.21
C ASP A 66 -43.40 3.60 10.23
N ALA A 67 -43.60 2.98 9.06
CA ALA A 67 -43.76 1.53 8.84
C ALA A 67 -42.47 0.70 8.87
N ILE A 68 -41.27 1.31 8.85
CA ILE A 68 -39.98 0.61 9.00
C ILE A 68 -39.11 1.36 10.02
N ARG A 69 -38.86 0.71 11.16
CA ARG A 69 -38.09 1.27 12.26
C ARG A 69 -36.82 0.44 12.49
N VAL A 70 -35.67 1.07 12.30
CA VAL A 70 -34.38 0.44 12.64
C VAL A 70 -34.22 0.37 14.16
N ILE A 71 -33.93 -0.84 14.66
CA ILE A 71 -33.68 -1.11 16.08
C ILE A 71 -32.18 -1.03 16.36
N SER A 72 -31.38 -1.75 15.57
CA SER A 72 -29.93 -1.79 15.73
C SER A 72 -29.21 -2.02 14.39
N THR A 73 -28.01 -1.46 14.29
CA THR A 73 -27.05 -1.66 13.19
C THR A 73 -25.72 -2.01 13.81
N SER A 74 -25.05 -3.06 13.35
CA SER A 74 -23.69 -3.38 13.78
C SER A 74 -22.85 -3.99 12.67
N ALA A 75 -21.53 -3.82 12.82
CA ALA A 75 -20.51 -4.52 12.06
C ALA A 75 -19.47 -5.06 13.04
N THR A 76 -19.05 -6.30 12.86
CA THR A 76 -18.02 -6.95 13.69
C THR A 76 -16.89 -7.47 12.81
N SER A 77 -15.65 -7.26 13.23
CA SER A 77 -14.50 -7.90 12.60
C SER A 77 -14.43 -9.36 13.00
N GLU A 78 -14.20 -10.23 12.02
CA GLU A 78 -13.94 -11.67 12.19
C GLU A 78 -12.66 -12.02 11.41
N PHE A 79 -11.65 -11.16 11.55
CA PHE A 79 -10.32 -11.34 11.01
C PHE A 79 -9.72 -12.69 11.45
N PRO A 80 -9.02 -13.43 10.55
CA PRO A 80 -8.71 -13.08 9.16
C PRO A 80 -9.84 -13.37 8.16
N GLU A 81 -10.84 -14.19 8.52
CA GLU A 81 -11.82 -14.74 7.58
C GLU A 81 -12.69 -13.69 6.89
N GLY A 82 -13.19 -12.69 7.63
CA GLY A 82 -14.15 -11.73 7.10
C GLY A 82 -14.61 -10.67 8.09
N MET A 83 -15.64 -9.94 7.69
CA MET A 83 -16.41 -9.03 8.53
C MET A 83 -17.90 -9.38 8.45
N ARG A 84 -18.64 -9.17 9.53
CA ARG A 84 -20.06 -9.49 9.62
C ARG A 84 -20.89 -8.23 9.83
N PHE A 85 -21.91 -8.05 9.01
CA PHE A 85 -22.91 -6.98 9.16
C PHE A 85 -24.20 -7.56 9.73
N LYS A 86 -24.82 -6.84 10.67
CA LYS A 86 -26.14 -7.18 11.23
C LYS A 86 -27.03 -5.94 11.27
N LEU A 87 -28.30 -6.16 10.94
CA LEU A 87 -29.35 -5.15 10.96
C LEU A 87 -30.61 -5.76 11.60
N GLU A 88 -31.15 -5.10 12.60
CA GLU A 88 -32.43 -5.44 13.21
C GLU A 88 -33.44 -4.32 12.91
N VAL A 89 -34.58 -4.66 12.29
CA VAL A 89 -35.66 -3.71 12.01
C VAL A 89 -37.01 -4.25 12.49
N GLU A 90 -37.88 -3.34 12.91
CA GLU A 90 -39.30 -3.57 13.16
C GLU A 90 -40.08 -3.05 11.94
N SER A 91 -40.92 -3.87 11.32
CA SER A 91 -41.77 -3.42 10.20
C SER A 91 -43.18 -4.03 10.20
N ASP A 92 -44.15 -3.18 9.86
CA ASP A 92 -45.54 -3.55 9.62
C ASP A 92 -45.71 -4.34 8.32
N PHE A 93 -44.79 -4.20 7.36
CA PHE A 93 -44.80 -4.89 6.06
C PHE A 93 -43.77 -6.02 6.01
N ARG A 94 -43.87 -6.88 5.00
CA ARG A 94 -42.80 -7.84 4.68
C ARG A 94 -41.65 -7.07 4.03
N ILE A 95 -40.42 -7.40 4.42
CA ILE A 95 -39.22 -6.86 3.78
C ILE A 95 -38.86 -7.76 2.58
N ASP A 96 -38.60 -7.17 1.42
CA ASP A 96 -38.22 -7.91 0.22
C ASP A 96 -36.70 -7.98 0.05
N ASP A 97 -35.98 -6.89 0.32
CA ASP A 97 -34.51 -6.89 0.37
C ASP A 97 -33.92 -5.96 1.44
N ILE A 98 -32.71 -6.31 1.87
CA ILE A 98 -31.85 -5.50 2.71
C ILE A 98 -30.48 -5.47 2.03
N ARG A 99 -30.03 -4.29 1.61
CA ARG A 99 -28.73 -4.06 0.98
C ARG A 99 -27.81 -3.32 1.94
N VAL A 100 -26.65 -3.90 2.24
CA VAL A 100 -25.53 -3.14 2.84
C VAL A 100 -24.68 -2.56 1.72
N THR A 101 -24.26 -1.32 1.90
CA THR A 101 -23.32 -0.62 1.02
C THR A 101 -22.19 -0.08 1.89
N TYR A 102 -20.93 -0.28 1.46
CA TYR A 102 -19.75 0.07 2.25
C TYR A 102 -18.57 0.57 1.42
N GLU A 103 -17.75 1.42 2.04
CA GLU A 103 -16.54 2.06 1.52
C GLU A 103 -15.36 1.62 2.40
N ILE A 104 -14.29 1.07 1.79
CA ILE A 104 -13.09 0.59 2.49
C ILE A 104 -11.98 1.63 2.32
N GLY A 105 -11.59 2.31 3.41
CA GLY A 105 -10.56 3.35 3.40
C GLY A 105 -10.78 4.38 2.28
N ALA A 106 -9.72 4.67 1.54
CA ALA A 106 -9.67 5.54 0.37
C ALA A 106 -9.61 4.78 -0.97
N ARG A 107 -10.05 3.51 -1.05
CA ARG A 107 -10.10 2.72 -2.31
C ARG A 107 -10.88 3.36 -3.47
N GLY A 108 -11.62 4.45 -3.22
CA GLY A 108 -12.40 5.18 -4.22
C GLY A 108 -13.52 4.36 -4.88
N THR A 109 -13.85 3.19 -4.31
CA THR A 109 -14.84 2.25 -4.84
C THR A 109 -15.78 1.80 -3.72
N THR A 110 -17.07 2.00 -3.94
CA THR A 110 -18.13 1.53 -3.06
C THR A 110 -18.50 0.10 -3.43
N GLN A 111 -18.62 -0.77 -2.43
CA GLN A 111 -19.09 -2.16 -2.59
C GLN A 111 -20.49 -2.29 -1.98
N TYR A 112 -21.27 -3.24 -2.47
CA TYR A 112 -22.59 -3.56 -1.91
C TYR A 112 -22.84 -5.06 -1.93
N ALA A 113 -23.68 -5.52 -1.00
CA ALA A 113 -24.12 -6.89 -0.88
C ALA A 113 -25.51 -6.94 -0.23
N TYR A 114 -26.22 -8.06 -0.40
CA TYR A 114 -27.53 -8.29 0.20
C TYR A 114 -27.38 -9.15 1.46
N LEU A 115 -28.18 -8.86 2.48
CA LEU A 115 -28.23 -9.62 3.74
C LEU A 115 -29.18 -10.81 3.61
N ASP A 116 -28.84 -11.91 4.26
CA ASP A 116 -29.76 -13.03 4.50
C ASP A 116 -30.80 -12.58 5.56
N ILE A 117 -32.09 -12.70 5.23
CA ILE A 117 -33.18 -12.11 6.02
C ILE A 117 -34.01 -13.19 6.74
N ASP A 118 -34.07 -13.14 8.07
CA ASP A 118 -35.02 -13.86 8.90
C ASP A 118 -36.21 -12.96 9.27
N GLN A 119 -37.42 -13.40 8.92
CA GLN A 119 -38.70 -12.74 9.22
C GLN A 119 -39.68 -13.69 9.91
N THR A 120 -39.19 -14.71 10.61
CA THR A 120 -40.04 -15.70 11.30
C THR A 120 -40.80 -15.11 12.50
N THR A 121 -40.32 -14.00 13.08
CA THR A 121 -40.82 -13.38 14.32
C THR A 121 -41.37 -11.96 14.12
N ARG A 122 -42.12 -11.73 13.04
CA ARG A 122 -42.74 -10.41 12.72
C ARG A 122 -43.46 -9.77 13.93
N PRO A 123 -43.37 -8.45 14.12
CA PRO A 123 -42.82 -7.44 13.20
C PRO A 123 -41.28 -7.35 13.18
N LEU A 124 -40.56 -8.12 14.02
CA LEU A 124 -39.09 -8.14 14.00
C LEU A 124 -38.57 -8.86 12.74
N VAL A 125 -37.57 -8.23 12.12
CA VAL A 125 -36.83 -8.72 10.97
C VAL A 125 -35.33 -8.57 11.24
N ASN A 126 -34.60 -9.67 11.11
CA ASN A 126 -33.15 -9.72 11.31
C ASN A 126 -32.46 -9.96 9.96
N GLY A 127 -31.53 -9.09 9.59
CA GLY A 127 -30.66 -9.27 8.44
C GLY A 127 -29.22 -9.53 8.88
N GLU A 128 -28.57 -10.52 8.28
CA GLU A 128 -27.15 -10.85 8.55
C GLU A 128 -26.38 -11.07 7.24
N LEU A 129 -25.13 -10.60 7.18
CA LEU A 129 -24.21 -10.90 6.07
C LEU A 129 -22.82 -11.17 6.63
N PHE A 130 -22.20 -12.26 6.17
CA PHE A 130 -20.77 -12.49 6.33
C PHE A 130 -20.01 -12.21 5.03
N GLN A 131 -19.18 -11.17 5.03
CA GLN A 131 -18.36 -10.75 3.90
C GLN A 131 -16.92 -11.26 4.09
N ARG A 132 -16.52 -12.26 3.30
CA ARG A 132 -15.16 -12.81 3.29
C ARG A 132 -14.12 -11.78 2.83
N THR A 133 -13.02 -11.70 3.57
CA THR A 133 -11.84 -10.84 3.29
C THR A 133 -10.55 -11.63 3.08
N ASN A 134 -10.48 -12.90 3.49
CA ASN A 134 -9.27 -13.76 3.41
C ASN A 134 -8.82 -14.21 2.00
N THR A 135 -9.03 -13.40 0.96
CA THR A 135 -8.56 -13.68 -0.41
C THR A 135 -7.78 -12.48 -0.94
N ASN A 136 -6.72 -12.68 -1.73
CA ASN A 136 -5.85 -11.59 -2.20
C ASN A 136 -6.62 -10.44 -2.89
N SER A 137 -7.74 -10.72 -3.56
CA SER A 137 -8.59 -9.73 -4.23
C SER A 137 -9.60 -9.01 -3.32
N ARG A 138 -9.79 -9.48 -2.08
CA ARG A 138 -10.71 -8.92 -1.08
C ARG A 138 -10.05 -8.64 0.26
N TYR A 139 -8.73 -8.76 0.34
CA TYR A 139 -7.96 -8.52 1.55
C TYR A 139 -8.23 -7.12 2.10
N ILE A 140 -8.31 -7.01 3.42
CA ILE A 140 -8.41 -5.75 4.15
C ILE A 140 -7.40 -5.85 5.30
N PRO A 141 -6.43 -4.94 5.42
CA PRO A 141 -5.47 -4.96 6.52
C PRO A 141 -6.13 -4.57 7.85
N PRO A 142 -5.75 -5.20 8.97
CA PRO A 142 -6.26 -4.85 10.29
C PRO A 142 -5.85 -3.42 10.66
N GLY A 143 -6.82 -2.64 11.16
CA GLY A 143 -6.73 -1.19 11.36
C GLY A 143 -7.49 -0.37 10.30
N THR A 144 -8.05 -0.98 9.25
CA THR A 144 -8.76 -0.25 8.19
C THR A 144 -10.07 0.36 8.67
N MET A 145 -10.30 1.65 8.39
CA MET A 145 -11.60 2.28 8.60
C MET A 145 -12.59 1.91 7.47
N ILE A 146 -13.79 1.47 7.84
CA ILE A 146 -14.87 1.09 6.92
C ILE A 146 -16.12 1.91 7.26
N VAL A 147 -16.66 2.60 6.26
CA VAL A 147 -17.92 3.34 6.34
C VAL A 147 -19.01 2.52 5.67
N TYR A 148 -20.14 2.30 6.34
CA TYR A 148 -21.23 1.46 5.84
C TYR A 148 -22.61 2.03 6.18
N TRP A 149 -23.60 1.68 5.36
CA TRP A 149 -25.01 2.00 5.57
C TRP A 149 -25.88 0.92 4.95
N PHE A 150 -27.13 0.83 5.39
CA PHE A 150 -28.12 -0.09 4.85
C PHE A 150 -29.22 0.65 4.10
N GLU A 151 -29.78 -0.04 3.13
CA GLU A 151 -31.03 0.29 2.46
C GLU A 151 -31.96 -0.91 2.66
N VAL A 152 -33.20 -0.64 3.07
CA VAL A 152 -34.21 -1.65 3.39
C VAL A 152 -35.43 -1.38 2.52
N THR A 153 -35.86 -2.38 1.75
CA THR A 153 -36.96 -2.28 0.78
C THR A 153 -38.10 -3.21 1.18
N ASP A 154 -39.34 -2.69 1.26
CA ASP A 154 -40.53 -3.49 1.62
C ASP A 154 -41.28 -4.06 0.40
N GLU A 155 -42.30 -4.90 0.66
CA GLU A 155 -43.17 -5.52 -0.35
C GLU A 155 -44.03 -4.51 -1.15
N ASN A 156 -44.12 -3.25 -0.73
CA ASN A 156 -44.78 -2.17 -1.46
C ASN A 156 -43.81 -1.45 -2.42
N GLY A 157 -42.49 -1.67 -2.26
CA GLY A 157 -41.43 -0.96 -2.94
C GLY A 157 -41.01 0.35 -2.27
N ASP A 158 -41.45 0.60 -1.03
CA ASP A 158 -40.96 1.72 -0.22
C ASP A 158 -39.60 1.34 0.37
N SER A 159 -38.64 2.26 0.32
CA SER A 159 -37.28 2.04 0.85
C SER A 159 -36.88 3.08 1.89
N ILE A 160 -36.18 2.65 2.95
CA ILE A 160 -35.48 3.53 3.88
C ILE A 160 -33.96 3.37 3.76
N LEU A 161 -33.23 4.45 3.99
CA LEU A 161 -31.77 4.48 4.06
C LEU A 161 -31.33 4.79 5.49
N THR A 162 -30.40 4.02 6.05
CA THR A 162 -29.83 4.31 7.38
C THR A 162 -28.84 5.47 7.31
N GLU A 163 -28.52 6.05 8.46
CA GLU A 163 -27.33 6.88 8.59
C GLU A 163 -26.05 6.06 8.28
N ARG A 164 -24.98 6.76 7.89
CA ARG A 164 -23.67 6.17 7.68
C ARG A 164 -23.00 5.89 9.02
N ASN A 165 -22.70 4.62 9.27
CA ASN A 165 -21.91 4.17 10.41
C ASN A 165 -20.45 3.96 9.99
N THR A 166 -19.54 4.12 10.95
CA THR A 166 -18.11 3.86 10.75
C THR A 166 -17.66 2.82 11.77
N PHE A 167 -16.91 1.81 11.32
CA PHE A 167 -16.20 0.88 12.20
C PHE A 167 -14.76 0.69 11.73
N ARG A 168 -13.89 0.18 12.60
CA ARG A 168 -12.53 -0.22 12.23
C ARG A 168 -12.48 -1.74 12.14
N PHE A 169 -11.92 -2.24 11.04
CA PHE A 169 -11.68 -3.65 10.82
C PHE A 169 -10.38 -4.04 11.53
N ASP A 170 -10.48 -4.45 12.78
CA ASP A 170 -9.34 -4.83 13.62
C ASP A 170 -9.09 -6.34 13.64
N ASP A 171 -7.90 -6.75 14.05
CA ASP A 171 -7.59 -8.16 14.28
C ASP A 171 -8.29 -8.64 15.56
N ALA A 172 -9.34 -9.44 15.40
CA ALA A 172 -10.21 -9.91 16.48
C ALA A 172 -9.53 -10.89 17.46
N ARG A 173 -8.27 -11.30 17.21
CA ARG A 173 -7.50 -12.18 18.09
C ARG A 173 -6.94 -11.44 19.33
N PHE A 174 -6.96 -10.11 19.34
CA PHE A 174 -6.35 -9.28 20.40
C PHE A 174 -7.27 -8.14 20.86
N GLU A 175 -7.12 -7.72 22.11
CA GLU A 175 -7.68 -6.46 22.62
C GLU A 175 -6.69 -5.32 22.34
N TRP A 176 -7.07 -4.39 21.48
CA TRP A 176 -6.21 -3.30 21.01
C TRP A 176 -6.37 -2.03 21.86
N GLU A 177 -5.24 -1.48 22.29
CA GLU A 177 -5.11 -0.12 22.82
C GLU A 177 -4.55 0.82 21.73
N GLU A 178 -4.69 2.13 21.93
CA GLU A 178 -4.32 3.14 20.94
C GLU A 178 -3.44 4.25 21.51
N VAL A 179 -2.37 4.61 20.79
CA VAL A 179 -1.70 5.90 20.92
C VAL A 179 -2.13 6.78 19.76
N ASN A 180 -2.73 7.93 20.05
CA ASN A 180 -3.20 8.89 19.06
C ASN A 180 -2.38 10.18 19.14
N LEU A 181 -1.65 10.52 18.07
CA LEU A 181 -0.79 11.71 18.00
C LEU A 181 -0.97 12.40 16.64
N GLY A 182 -1.80 13.46 16.62
CA GLY A 182 -2.12 14.19 15.38
C GLY A 182 -2.82 13.32 14.34
N ALA A 183 -2.17 13.17 13.18
CA ALA A 183 -2.62 12.29 12.09
C ALA A 183 -2.14 10.83 12.25
N ILE A 184 -1.34 10.50 13.25
CA ILE A 184 -0.87 9.13 13.49
C ILE A 184 -1.71 8.45 14.59
N THR A 185 -2.10 7.21 14.35
CA THR A 185 -2.68 6.32 15.36
C THR A 185 -1.88 5.01 15.37
N ILE A 186 -1.30 4.63 16.50
CA ILE A 186 -0.65 3.33 16.69
C ILE A 186 -1.60 2.41 17.45
N LEU A 187 -1.99 1.30 16.85
CA LEU A 187 -2.70 0.21 17.52
C LEU A 187 -1.66 -0.75 18.10
N TYR A 188 -1.77 -1.07 19.38
CA TYR A 188 -0.88 -2.02 20.06
C TYR A 188 -1.69 -2.90 21.03
N HIS A 189 -1.12 -4.04 21.45
CA HIS A 189 -1.73 -4.90 22.46
C HIS A 189 -0.68 -5.43 23.45
N GLY A 190 -1.07 -5.61 24.70
CA GLY A 190 -0.16 -6.04 25.77
C GLY A 190 0.78 -4.93 26.26
N PRO A 191 1.83 -5.27 27.05
CA PRO A 191 2.62 -4.33 27.83
C PRO A 191 3.68 -3.55 27.02
N VAL A 192 3.31 -3.03 25.84
CA VAL A 192 4.23 -2.35 24.90
C VAL A 192 3.92 -0.87 24.66
N ARG A 193 3.07 -0.24 25.50
CA ARG A 193 2.67 1.17 25.33
C ARG A 193 3.85 2.14 25.12
N VAL A 194 4.93 2.00 25.88
CA VAL A 194 6.13 2.87 25.75
C VAL A 194 6.77 2.76 24.36
N ARG A 195 6.73 1.56 23.74
CA ARG A 195 7.17 1.37 22.35
C ARG A 195 6.21 2.04 21.37
N ALA A 196 4.90 1.89 21.58
CA ALA A 196 3.88 2.54 20.76
C ALA A 196 3.91 4.08 20.84
N GLU A 197 4.18 4.64 22.03
CA GLU A 197 4.40 6.07 22.26
C GLU A 197 5.62 6.57 21.46
N ARG A 198 6.79 5.92 21.60
CA ARG A 198 7.99 6.24 20.79
C ARG A 198 7.74 6.12 19.29
N LEU A 199 7.00 5.10 18.86
CA LEU A 199 6.69 4.87 17.45
C LEU A 199 5.77 5.96 16.89
N ALA A 200 4.79 6.43 17.67
CA ALA A 200 3.92 7.54 17.31
C ALA A 200 4.71 8.85 17.14
N GLU A 201 5.63 9.14 18.07
CA GLU A 201 6.50 10.32 18.01
C GLU A 201 7.39 10.31 16.76
N ALA A 202 8.08 9.19 16.49
CA ALA A 202 8.94 9.06 15.31
C ALA A 202 8.15 9.08 13.98
N ALA A 203 6.93 8.53 13.96
CA ALA A 203 6.05 8.63 12.80
C ALA A 203 5.59 10.08 12.54
N VAL A 204 5.34 10.88 13.58
CA VAL A 204 5.04 12.31 13.42
C VAL A 204 6.26 13.09 12.93
N GLU A 205 7.46 12.84 13.47
CA GLU A 205 8.71 13.43 12.97
C GLU A 205 8.94 13.10 11.48
N SER A 206 8.78 11.83 11.09
CA SER A 206 8.89 11.40 9.69
C SER A 206 7.83 12.05 8.81
N LEU A 207 6.61 12.28 9.32
CA LEU A 207 5.54 12.99 8.60
C LEU A 207 5.87 14.48 8.38
N GLU A 208 6.49 15.14 9.36
CA GLU A 208 6.97 16.53 9.25
C GLU A 208 8.13 16.67 8.26
N ILE A 209 9.01 15.67 8.17
CA ILE A 209 10.12 15.63 7.21
C ILE A 209 9.61 15.28 5.80
N MET A 210 8.85 14.19 5.66
CA MET A 210 8.50 13.61 4.36
C MET A 210 7.26 14.23 3.72
N GLY A 211 6.37 14.86 4.48
CA GLY A 211 5.24 15.62 3.92
C GLY A 211 5.70 16.68 2.92
N PRO A 212 6.62 17.59 3.28
CA PRO A 212 7.18 18.57 2.36
C PRO A 212 8.07 17.98 1.23
N VAL A 213 8.76 16.86 1.46
CA VAL A 213 9.56 16.16 0.41
C VAL A 213 8.68 15.51 -0.65
N THR A 214 7.58 14.87 -0.24
CA THR A 214 6.66 14.19 -1.17
C THR A 214 5.62 15.14 -1.76
N GLY A 215 5.23 16.19 -1.02
CA GLY A 215 4.05 17.00 -1.33
C GLY A 215 2.74 16.28 -1.05
N ALA A 216 2.77 15.19 -0.27
CA ALA A 216 1.59 14.44 0.12
C ALA A 216 0.67 15.27 1.02
N GLU A 217 -0.62 14.93 1.03
CA GLU A 217 -1.49 15.35 2.12
C GLU A 217 -1.17 14.53 3.39
N ILE A 218 -1.14 15.24 4.52
CA ILE A 218 -0.78 14.72 5.84
C ILE A 218 -1.93 14.85 6.86
N GLU A 219 -3.13 15.23 6.40
CA GLU A 219 -4.31 15.40 7.25
C GLU A 219 -5.10 14.11 7.40
N THR A 220 -5.13 13.26 6.37
CA THR A 220 -5.76 11.93 6.46
C THR A 220 -4.93 11.04 7.37
N ARG A 221 -5.59 10.54 8.42
CA ARG A 221 -4.98 9.67 9.43
C ARG A 221 -4.28 8.46 8.82
N ILE A 222 -3.11 8.12 9.35
CA ILE A 222 -2.39 6.88 9.09
C ILE A 222 -2.47 6.02 10.35
N ILE A 223 -2.89 4.77 10.19
CA ILE A 223 -3.07 3.80 11.28
C ILE A 223 -1.95 2.77 11.18
N MET A 224 -1.18 2.57 12.25
CA MET A 224 -0.10 1.60 12.30
C MET A 224 -0.44 0.48 13.29
N THR A 225 -0.53 -0.76 12.81
CA THR A 225 -0.88 -1.93 13.62
C THR A 225 0.41 -2.64 14.04
N LEU A 226 0.77 -2.51 15.32
CA LEU A 226 2.02 -3.01 15.91
C LEU A 226 1.82 -4.39 16.55
N TYR A 227 2.38 -5.42 15.91
CA TYR A 227 2.37 -6.80 16.40
C TYR A 227 3.62 -7.10 17.23
N ASN A 228 3.49 -7.88 18.32
CA ASN A 228 4.61 -8.14 19.23
C ASN A 228 5.62 -9.14 18.66
N ASN A 229 5.21 -10.02 17.74
CA ASN A 229 6.07 -11.01 17.11
C ASN A 229 5.53 -11.50 15.74
N ASN A 230 6.39 -12.17 14.97
CA ASN A 230 6.05 -12.64 13.62
C ASN A 230 4.92 -13.70 13.60
N ALA A 231 4.71 -14.48 14.67
CA ALA A 231 3.63 -15.48 14.71
C ALA A 231 2.25 -14.84 14.84
N GLU A 232 2.15 -13.66 15.48
CA GLU A 232 0.94 -12.85 15.46
C GLU A 232 0.75 -12.20 14.09
N MET A 233 1.81 -11.59 13.55
CA MET A 233 1.73 -10.78 12.33
C MET A 233 1.52 -11.57 11.03
N ILE A 234 1.92 -12.84 10.95
CA ILE A 234 1.96 -13.60 9.68
C ILE A 234 0.59 -13.74 8.99
N GLU A 235 -0.52 -13.69 9.73
CA GLU A 235 -1.88 -13.71 9.14
C GLU A 235 -2.33 -12.32 8.65
N ALA A 236 -1.68 -11.26 9.09
CA ALA A 236 -1.97 -9.87 8.74
C ALA A 236 -1.13 -9.34 7.55
N VAL A 237 -0.07 -10.04 7.14
CA VAL A 237 0.71 -9.67 5.95
C VAL A 237 0.26 -10.43 4.70
N VAL A 238 0.16 -9.74 3.57
CA VAL A 238 -0.18 -10.34 2.29
C VAL A 238 1.08 -10.95 1.66
N ALA A 239 1.23 -12.26 1.82
CA ALA A 239 2.29 -13.03 1.20
C ALA A 239 2.22 -12.99 -0.34
N ARG A 240 3.26 -12.46 -1.00
CA ARG A 240 3.37 -12.52 -2.48
C ARG A 240 3.50 -13.94 -3.03
N SER A 241 3.98 -14.89 -2.22
CA SER A 241 3.77 -16.34 -2.45
C SER A 241 3.86 -17.14 -1.15
N LEU A 242 3.14 -18.26 -1.05
CA LEU A 242 3.19 -19.20 0.09
C LEU A 242 4.55 -19.89 0.29
N ALA A 243 5.41 -19.89 -0.74
CA ALA A 243 6.78 -20.39 -0.63
C ALA A 243 7.72 -19.35 0.00
N THR A 244 7.41 -18.06 -0.14
CA THR A 244 8.24 -16.94 0.34
C THR A 244 7.95 -16.60 1.80
N SER A 245 6.69 -16.63 2.22
CA SER A 245 6.27 -16.17 3.56
C SER A 245 6.67 -17.09 4.73
N ARG A 246 7.24 -18.27 4.45
CA ARG A 246 7.71 -19.21 5.50
C ARG A 246 9.20 -19.06 5.81
N GLU A 247 9.96 -18.39 4.94
CA GLU A 247 11.42 -18.25 5.05
C GLU A 247 11.87 -16.79 5.23
N LEU A 248 11.07 -15.81 4.80
CA LEU A 248 11.34 -14.39 4.99
C LEU A 248 10.38 -13.76 6.00
N ILE A 249 10.95 -13.15 7.04
CA ILE A 249 10.22 -12.25 7.94
C ILE A 249 9.99 -10.95 7.18
N THR A 250 8.73 -10.67 6.86
CA THR A 250 8.31 -9.31 6.50
C THR A 250 8.37 -8.50 7.78
N GLU A 251 9.13 -7.39 7.83
CA GLU A 251 9.19 -6.56 9.04
C GLU A 251 8.04 -5.52 9.08
N GLY A 252 7.55 -5.11 7.91
CA GLY A 252 6.37 -4.26 7.79
C GLY A 252 5.75 -4.29 6.40
N GLN A 253 4.56 -3.70 6.27
CA GLN A 253 3.82 -3.62 5.02
C GLN A 253 2.87 -2.40 5.00
N ALA A 254 3.05 -1.51 4.02
CA ALA A 254 2.17 -0.39 3.73
C ALA A 254 0.95 -0.79 2.89
N PHE A 255 -0.18 -0.15 3.18
CA PHE A 255 -1.42 -0.22 2.42
C PHE A 255 -1.93 1.20 2.19
N ASP A 256 -1.58 1.78 1.03
CA ASP A 256 -1.82 3.19 0.72
C ASP A 256 -3.32 3.52 0.65
N SER A 257 -4.09 2.65 0.00
CA SER A 257 -5.52 2.81 -0.21
C SER A 257 -6.31 2.76 1.10
N GLU A 258 -5.79 2.11 2.15
CA GLU A 258 -6.41 2.04 3.48
C GLU A 258 -5.80 3.05 4.46
N SER A 259 -4.65 3.65 4.11
CA SER A 259 -3.79 4.40 5.02
C SER A 259 -3.39 3.60 6.27
N VAL A 260 -3.11 2.30 6.06
CA VAL A 260 -2.68 1.36 7.12
C VAL A 260 -1.23 0.95 6.90
N VAL A 261 -0.45 0.88 7.97
CA VAL A 261 0.87 0.24 8.02
C VAL A 261 0.79 -0.92 9.00
N ILE A 262 1.32 -2.08 8.62
CA ILE A 262 1.52 -3.21 9.54
C ILE A 262 2.99 -3.24 9.93
N VAL A 263 3.29 -3.37 11.22
CA VAL A 263 4.65 -3.25 11.77
C VAL A 263 4.92 -4.39 12.75
N LEU A 264 6.07 -5.05 12.59
CA LEU A 264 6.62 -5.97 13.56
C LEU A 264 7.38 -5.20 14.65
N ALA A 265 7.00 -5.38 15.92
CA ALA A 265 7.78 -4.86 17.03
C ALA A 265 9.17 -5.53 17.05
N GLY A 266 10.22 -4.71 17.09
CA GLY A 266 11.59 -5.19 16.94
C GLY A 266 12.61 -4.14 17.35
N ARG A 267 13.83 -4.25 16.79
CA ARG A 267 14.86 -3.22 16.89
C ARG A 267 14.70 -2.14 15.81
N SER A 268 14.28 -2.54 14.62
CA SER A 268 14.07 -1.74 13.40
C SER A 268 12.66 -1.13 13.28
N ASP A 269 11.78 -1.33 14.27
CA ASP A 269 10.35 -0.98 14.20
C ASP A 269 10.07 0.49 13.77
N VAL A 270 10.87 1.45 14.24
CA VAL A 270 10.79 2.85 13.83
C VAL A 270 11.22 3.05 12.37
N GLY A 271 12.35 2.47 11.96
CA GLY A 271 12.82 2.56 10.58
C GLY A 271 11.84 1.93 9.60
N THR A 272 11.36 0.73 9.92
CA THR A 272 10.34 0.01 9.17
C THR A 272 9.03 0.81 9.06
N ALA A 273 8.50 1.33 10.17
CA ALA A 273 7.25 2.09 10.13
C ALA A 273 7.37 3.39 9.33
N THR A 274 8.50 4.08 9.41
CA THR A 274 8.74 5.34 8.68
C THR A 274 9.03 5.12 7.19
N HIS A 275 9.71 4.02 6.84
CA HIS A 275 9.85 3.52 5.46
C HIS A 275 8.48 3.21 4.85
N GLU A 276 7.70 2.33 5.49
CA GLU A 276 6.40 1.89 4.97
C GLU A 276 5.38 3.06 4.94
N MET A 277 5.37 3.95 5.93
CA MET A 277 4.57 5.18 5.89
C MET A 277 4.93 6.07 4.69
N THR A 278 6.21 6.12 4.31
CA THR A 278 6.65 6.93 3.16
C THR A 278 6.12 6.39 1.82
N HIS A 279 5.84 5.09 1.69
CA HIS A 279 5.10 4.56 0.54
C HIS A 279 3.66 5.14 0.47
N ILE A 280 2.97 5.28 1.62
CA ILE A 280 1.64 5.89 1.69
C ILE A 280 1.70 7.36 1.25
N LEU A 281 2.69 8.13 1.72
CA LEU A 281 2.88 9.53 1.32
C LEU A 281 3.18 9.65 -0.18
N THR A 282 4.08 8.81 -0.69
CA THR A 282 4.44 8.73 -2.12
C THR A 282 3.24 8.38 -3.01
N ALA A 283 2.36 7.48 -2.56
CA ALA A 283 1.10 7.16 -3.22
C ALA A 283 0.12 8.35 -3.21
N ARG A 284 -0.10 8.99 -2.04
CA ARG A 284 -0.95 10.19 -1.91
C ARG A 284 -0.50 11.31 -2.84
N ALA A 285 0.81 11.61 -2.88
CA ALA A 285 1.40 12.65 -3.73
C ALA A 285 1.24 12.40 -5.24
N SER A 286 1.15 11.12 -5.65
CA SER A 286 0.89 10.69 -7.03
C SER A 286 -0.58 10.31 -7.30
N GLY A 287 -1.49 10.59 -6.35
CA GLY A 287 -2.92 10.29 -6.46
C GLY A 287 -3.27 8.80 -6.59
N SER A 288 -2.41 7.90 -6.07
CA SER A 288 -2.49 6.43 -6.16
C SER A 288 -2.74 5.89 -7.58
N ARG A 289 -2.21 6.58 -8.60
CA ARG A 289 -2.43 6.27 -10.03
C ARG A 289 -1.19 6.42 -10.92
N GLY A 290 -0.14 7.06 -10.43
CA GLY A 290 1.07 7.32 -11.20
C GLY A 290 1.99 6.09 -11.32
N PRO A 291 2.59 5.81 -12.50
CA PRO A 291 3.56 4.74 -12.65
C PRO A 291 4.92 5.17 -12.07
N ILE A 292 5.05 5.15 -10.75
CA ILE A 292 6.29 5.46 -10.04
C ILE A 292 7.29 4.29 -10.25
N PRO A 293 8.50 4.53 -10.78
CA PRO A 293 9.53 3.49 -10.88
C PRO A 293 9.94 2.95 -9.52
N LEU A 294 10.26 1.65 -9.44
CA LEU A 294 10.59 0.99 -8.18
C LEU A 294 11.77 1.64 -7.45
N TRP A 295 12.85 2.02 -8.16
CA TRP A 295 13.98 2.76 -7.58
C TRP A 295 13.58 4.07 -6.88
N LEU A 296 12.54 4.76 -7.38
CA LEU A 296 12.09 6.03 -6.83
C LEU A 296 11.19 5.79 -5.61
N ASN A 297 10.31 4.79 -5.67
CA ASN A 297 9.42 4.46 -4.56
C ASN A 297 10.20 3.93 -3.35
N GLU A 298 11.09 2.95 -3.57
CA GLU A 298 11.96 2.40 -2.51
C GLU A 298 13.02 3.43 -2.08
N GLY A 299 13.57 4.22 -3.02
CA GLY A 299 14.54 5.27 -2.71
C GLY A 299 13.98 6.40 -1.84
N LEU A 300 12.72 6.78 -2.05
CA LEU A 300 12.01 7.73 -1.18
C LEU A 300 11.75 7.12 0.20
N ALA A 301 11.34 5.86 0.26
CA ALA A 301 11.10 5.18 1.52
C ALA A 301 12.37 5.01 2.37
N GLU A 302 13.49 4.62 1.74
CA GLU A 302 14.82 4.59 2.37
C GLU A 302 15.38 5.98 2.72
N TYR A 303 14.94 7.04 2.03
CA TYR A 303 15.27 8.41 2.40
C TYR A 303 14.51 8.85 3.66
N GLY A 304 13.21 8.51 3.76
CA GLY A 304 12.31 8.83 4.87
C GLY A 304 12.39 7.90 6.08
N ASN A 305 13.09 6.76 5.95
CA ASN A 305 13.45 5.86 7.03
C ASN A 305 14.31 6.59 8.08
N LEU A 306 13.82 6.69 9.33
CA LEU A 306 14.52 7.38 10.43
C LEU A 306 15.58 6.52 11.14
N ASP A 307 15.58 5.20 10.96
CA ASP A 307 16.54 4.26 11.55
C ASP A 307 17.35 3.57 10.43
N LYS A 308 18.10 4.39 9.69
CA LYS A 308 18.81 3.98 8.47
C LYS A 308 19.90 2.97 8.78
N THR A 309 19.80 1.78 8.18
CA THR A 309 20.89 0.79 8.26
C THR A 309 22.10 1.22 7.42
N VAL A 310 23.30 0.99 7.95
CA VAL A 310 24.58 1.31 7.28
C VAL A 310 24.90 0.32 6.15
N SER A 311 24.19 -0.82 6.10
CA SER A 311 24.43 -1.91 5.15
C SER A 311 24.31 -1.46 3.70
N TYR A 312 23.20 -0.79 3.32
CA TYR A 312 22.94 -0.37 1.94
C TYR A 312 24.03 0.58 1.39
N GLN A 313 24.57 1.46 2.25
CA GLN A 313 25.66 2.35 1.87
C GLN A 313 26.94 1.56 1.53
N ARG A 314 27.29 0.55 2.35
CA ARG A 314 28.45 -0.32 2.08
C ARG A 314 28.27 -1.17 0.81
N TYR A 315 27.04 -1.59 0.49
CA TYR A 315 26.75 -2.30 -0.76
C TYR A 315 26.83 -1.38 -1.98
N LEU A 316 26.36 -0.13 -1.87
CA LEU A 316 26.52 0.88 -2.93
C LEU A 316 28.00 1.16 -3.21
N GLU A 317 28.81 1.45 -2.18
CA GLU A 317 30.26 1.67 -2.29
C GLU A 317 30.99 0.45 -2.90
N TRP A 318 30.56 -0.76 -2.56
CA TRP A 318 31.06 -1.99 -3.21
C TRP A 318 30.69 -2.06 -4.70
N ALA A 319 29.47 -1.65 -5.07
CA ALA A 319 29.02 -1.66 -6.46
C ALA A 319 29.70 -0.58 -7.31
N GLU A 320 29.98 0.59 -6.73
CA GLU A 320 30.85 1.62 -7.32
C GLU A 320 32.26 1.06 -7.57
N GLY A 321 32.89 0.52 -6.53
CA GLY A 321 34.26 -0.01 -6.59
C GLY A 321 34.45 -1.28 -7.43
N THR A 322 33.36 -1.90 -7.93
CA THR A 322 33.40 -3.13 -8.72
C THR A 322 32.69 -3.06 -10.07
N ASP A 323 32.27 -1.86 -10.52
CA ASP A 323 31.50 -1.63 -11.76
C ASP A 323 30.22 -2.51 -11.81
N ARG A 324 29.42 -2.43 -10.75
CA ARG A 324 28.16 -3.16 -10.57
C ARG A 324 26.94 -2.27 -10.32
N LEU A 325 27.08 -0.95 -10.51
CA LEU A 325 25.95 -0.02 -10.48
C LEU A 325 24.91 -0.39 -11.53
N ILE A 326 23.65 -0.50 -11.11
CA ILE A 326 22.56 -1.02 -11.94
C ILE A 326 21.91 0.16 -12.68
N PRO A 327 21.75 0.14 -14.01
CA PRO A 327 21.10 1.25 -14.71
C PRO A 327 19.67 1.47 -14.18
N LEU A 328 19.28 2.71 -13.89
CA LEU A 328 17.99 3.10 -13.29
C LEU A 328 16.79 2.59 -14.11
N LYS A 329 16.92 2.54 -15.45
CA LYS A 329 15.90 1.96 -16.34
C LYS A 329 15.67 0.46 -16.13
N SER A 330 16.64 -0.25 -15.58
CA SER A 330 16.52 -1.66 -15.17
C SER A 330 15.89 -1.79 -13.79
N LEU A 331 16.05 -0.78 -12.91
CA LEU A 331 15.46 -0.71 -11.57
C LEU A 331 13.97 -0.32 -11.56
N ILE A 332 13.24 -0.71 -12.61
CA ILE A 332 11.78 -0.87 -12.57
C ILE A 332 11.38 -2.19 -11.87
N SER A 333 12.33 -3.11 -11.72
CA SER A 333 12.23 -4.36 -10.95
C SER A 333 13.58 -4.62 -10.29
N PHE A 334 13.61 -5.09 -9.04
CA PHE A 334 14.88 -5.37 -8.37
C PHE A 334 15.52 -6.69 -8.83
N PRO A 335 16.87 -6.80 -8.82
CA PRO A 335 17.56 -8.02 -9.21
C PRO A 335 17.24 -9.20 -8.28
N GLY A 336 17.22 -10.40 -8.85
CA GLY A 336 17.14 -11.66 -8.11
C GLY A 336 18.48 -12.17 -7.57
N ASP A 337 19.46 -11.29 -7.30
CA ASP A 337 20.68 -11.59 -6.54
C ASP A 337 20.66 -10.72 -5.27
N PRO A 338 20.89 -11.27 -4.05
CA PRO A 338 20.63 -10.53 -2.82
C PRO A 338 21.52 -9.30 -2.66
N ASN A 339 22.79 -9.43 -3.05
CA ASN A 339 23.74 -8.33 -2.93
C ASN A 339 23.33 -7.21 -3.89
N LEU A 340 22.90 -7.56 -5.11
CA LEU A 340 22.38 -6.59 -6.07
C LEU A 340 21.00 -6.02 -5.68
N THR A 341 20.19 -6.73 -4.88
CA THR A 341 18.98 -6.16 -4.25
C THR A 341 19.39 -5.08 -3.22
N LEU A 342 20.37 -5.35 -2.36
CA LEU A 342 20.88 -4.37 -1.38
C LEU A 342 21.53 -3.15 -2.06
N VAL A 343 22.21 -3.36 -3.20
CA VAL A 343 22.67 -2.28 -4.08
C VAL A 343 21.50 -1.47 -4.64
N ALA A 344 20.42 -2.12 -5.08
CA ALA A 344 19.26 -1.42 -5.65
C ALA A 344 18.57 -0.49 -4.62
N TYR A 345 18.45 -0.91 -3.36
CA TYR A 345 17.99 -0.05 -2.26
C TYR A 345 18.93 1.13 -2.02
N GLY A 346 20.24 0.87 -1.83
CA GLY A 346 21.24 1.92 -1.60
C GLY A 346 21.34 2.92 -2.75
N GLN A 347 21.31 2.43 -3.98
CA GLN A 347 21.30 3.25 -5.19
C GLN A 347 20.02 4.08 -5.32
N GLY A 348 18.84 3.49 -5.06
CA GLY A 348 17.56 4.23 -5.04
C GLY A 348 17.59 5.40 -4.07
N ARG A 349 18.07 5.16 -2.83
CA ARG A 349 18.24 6.20 -1.82
C ARG A 349 19.23 7.28 -2.27
N SER A 350 20.41 6.90 -2.74
CA SER A 350 21.46 7.83 -3.19
C SER A 350 21.01 8.72 -4.36
N VAL A 351 20.23 8.19 -5.30
CA VAL A 351 19.65 8.97 -6.40
C VAL A 351 18.61 9.97 -5.87
N VAL A 352 17.77 9.58 -4.91
CA VAL A 352 16.79 10.48 -4.27
C VAL A 352 17.48 11.58 -3.45
N GLU A 353 18.51 11.24 -2.67
CA GLU A 353 19.36 12.18 -1.93
C GLU A 353 19.99 13.20 -2.89
N TYR A 354 20.63 12.74 -3.96
CA TYR A 354 21.17 13.60 -5.03
C TYR A 354 20.11 14.51 -5.67
N MET A 355 18.90 13.98 -5.96
CA MET A 355 17.83 14.75 -6.57
C MET A 355 17.28 15.87 -5.67
N ILE A 356 17.34 15.69 -4.35
CA ILE A 356 16.91 16.69 -3.36
C ILE A 356 18.03 17.72 -3.13
N ASP A 357 19.26 17.26 -2.94
CA ASP A 357 20.40 18.11 -2.57
C ASP A 357 20.85 19.04 -3.72
N GLU A 358 20.90 18.55 -4.96
CA GLU A 358 21.37 19.34 -6.12
C GLU A 358 20.28 20.27 -6.70
N PHE A 359 19.02 19.84 -6.71
CA PHE A 359 17.94 20.54 -7.42
C PHE A 359 16.90 21.21 -6.51
N GLY A 360 17.00 21.02 -5.20
CA GLY A 360 16.07 21.53 -4.20
C GLY A 360 14.88 20.60 -3.95
N GLN A 361 14.48 20.53 -2.68
CA GLN A 361 13.40 19.69 -2.17
C GLN A 361 12.07 19.89 -2.92
N GLU A 362 11.76 21.12 -3.36
CA GLU A 362 10.48 21.47 -3.98
C GLU A 362 10.27 20.83 -5.37
N ARG A 363 11.31 20.20 -5.95
CA ARG A 363 11.22 19.47 -7.21
C ARG A 363 10.65 18.07 -7.08
N MET A 364 10.87 17.39 -5.95
CA MET A 364 10.36 16.04 -5.74
C MET A 364 8.81 15.98 -5.69
N PRO A 365 8.11 16.92 -5.03
CA PRO A 365 6.64 17.03 -5.13
C PRO A 365 6.14 17.25 -6.56
N GLN A 366 6.86 18.06 -7.35
CA GLN A 366 6.51 18.33 -8.75
C GLN A 366 6.64 17.05 -9.59
N LEU A 367 7.65 16.22 -9.32
CA LEU A 367 7.85 14.93 -10.00
C LEU A 367 6.72 13.94 -9.68
N LEU A 368 6.39 13.76 -8.39
CA LEU A 368 5.35 12.83 -7.95
C LEU A 368 3.96 13.24 -8.46
N ALA A 369 3.61 14.52 -8.37
CA ALA A 369 2.38 15.05 -8.94
C ALA A 369 2.33 14.90 -10.48
N THR A 370 3.47 15.06 -11.17
CA THR A 370 3.56 14.85 -12.62
C THR A 370 3.39 13.38 -12.99
N LEU A 371 4.03 12.45 -12.28
CA LEU A 371 3.82 11.00 -12.44
C LEU A 371 2.35 10.61 -12.19
N GLY A 372 1.69 11.24 -11.21
CA GLY A 372 0.25 11.06 -10.93
C GLY A 372 -0.69 11.42 -12.10
N THR A 373 -0.22 12.14 -13.13
CA THR A 373 -0.98 12.37 -14.37
C THR A 373 -0.97 11.17 -15.33
N GLY A 374 -0.18 10.14 -15.03
CA GLY A 374 -0.03 8.93 -15.85
C GLY A 374 1.02 9.01 -16.96
N ILE A 375 1.81 10.10 -17.04
CA ILE A 375 2.92 10.18 -17.99
C ILE A 375 4.16 9.44 -17.46
N GLY A 376 4.92 8.82 -18.37
CA GLY A 376 6.09 8.02 -18.03
C GLY A 376 7.28 8.83 -17.50
N ILE A 377 8.20 8.15 -16.80
CA ILE A 377 9.30 8.78 -16.04
C ILE A 377 10.15 9.77 -16.85
N ASP A 378 10.51 9.45 -18.10
CA ASP A 378 11.29 10.36 -18.96
C ASP A 378 10.57 11.66 -19.30
N ALA A 379 9.24 11.60 -19.50
CA ALA A 379 8.44 12.79 -19.70
C ALA A 379 8.32 13.61 -18.41
N SER A 380 8.16 12.95 -17.27
CA SER A 380 8.09 13.59 -15.95
C SER A 380 9.40 14.28 -15.57
N LEU A 381 10.54 13.59 -15.70
CA LEU A 381 11.87 14.16 -15.47
C LEU A 381 12.16 15.32 -16.44
N ARG A 382 11.83 15.18 -17.73
CA ARG A 382 12.00 16.27 -18.71
C ARG A 382 11.18 17.50 -18.33
N ASN A 383 9.95 17.33 -17.86
CA ASN A 383 9.06 18.44 -17.49
C ASN A 383 9.53 19.17 -16.22
N VAL A 384 10.04 18.45 -15.22
CA VAL A 384 10.40 19.01 -13.91
C VAL A 384 11.87 19.47 -13.86
N TYR A 385 12.79 18.61 -14.30
CA TYR A 385 14.24 18.81 -14.19
C TYR A 385 14.93 19.20 -15.51
N GLY A 386 14.24 19.04 -16.66
CA GLY A 386 14.78 19.41 -17.97
C GLY A 386 15.65 18.34 -18.64
N PHE A 387 15.71 17.13 -18.10
CA PHE A 387 16.45 15.98 -18.65
C PHE A 387 15.67 14.66 -18.50
N GLU A 388 16.03 13.65 -19.28
CA GLU A 388 15.46 12.29 -19.22
C GLU A 388 16.22 11.38 -18.24
N LEU A 389 15.80 10.12 -18.09
CA LEU A 389 16.34 9.17 -17.10
C LEU A 389 17.84 8.89 -17.31
N ASP A 390 18.30 8.73 -18.55
CA ASP A 390 19.74 8.60 -18.85
C ASP A 390 20.53 9.88 -18.50
N GLY A 391 19.85 11.04 -18.48
CA GLY A 391 20.40 12.32 -18.03
C GLY A 391 20.47 12.43 -16.50
N LEU A 392 19.52 11.82 -15.77
CA LEU A 392 19.59 11.66 -14.32
C LEU A 392 20.71 10.70 -13.92
N GLU A 393 20.73 9.50 -14.52
CA GLU A 393 21.73 8.44 -14.31
C GLU A 393 23.16 8.99 -14.38
N ASN A 394 23.50 9.69 -15.46
CA ASN A 394 24.86 10.17 -15.69
C ASN A 394 25.26 11.34 -14.78
N ARG A 395 24.31 12.20 -14.40
CA ARG A 395 24.55 13.29 -13.44
C ARG A 395 24.77 12.77 -12.02
N TRP A 396 23.95 11.80 -11.60
CA TRP A 396 24.11 11.13 -10.32
C TRP A 396 25.45 10.37 -10.26
N ARG A 397 25.80 9.60 -11.31
CA ARG A 397 27.10 8.93 -11.42
C ARG A 397 28.28 9.91 -11.34
N GLU A 398 28.20 11.04 -12.03
CA GLU A 398 29.21 12.10 -11.96
C GLU A 398 29.35 12.65 -10.51
N ALA A 399 28.24 12.83 -9.79
CA ALA A 399 28.23 13.32 -8.42
C ALA A 399 28.86 12.34 -7.41
N ILE A 400 28.67 11.02 -7.58
CA ILE A 400 29.32 9.98 -6.76
C ILE A 400 30.73 9.59 -7.28
N GLY A 401 31.19 10.16 -8.39
CA GLY A 401 32.50 9.87 -8.98
C GLY A 401 32.60 8.53 -9.71
N ALA A 402 31.46 7.94 -10.11
CA ALA A 402 31.39 6.70 -10.86
C ALA A 402 31.51 6.93 -12.39
N ASP A 403 31.94 5.90 -13.12
CA ASP A 403 32.02 5.94 -14.58
C ASP A 403 30.62 6.14 -15.23
N PRO A 404 30.51 6.97 -16.28
CA PRO A 404 29.24 7.30 -16.91
C PRO A 404 28.58 6.09 -17.55
N TYR A 405 27.27 5.98 -17.40
CA TYR A 405 26.49 4.95 -18.06
C TYR A 405 26.36 5.25 -19.56
N ILE A 406 26.98 4.40 -20.36
CA ILE A 406 26.80 4.35 -21.80
C ILE A 406 25.83 3.23 -22.13
N GLU A 407 24.69 3.55 -22.73
CA GLU A 407 23.75 2.53 -23.19
C GLU A 407 24.45 1.60 -24.21
N PRO A 408 24.42 0.26 -24.00
CA PRO A 408 25.02 -0.67 -24.94
C PRO A 408 24.28 -0.59 -26.27
N THR A 409 24.95 -0.02 -27.27
CA THR A 409 24.46 0.03 -28.66
C THR A 409 23.99 -1.38 -29.06
N PRO A 410 22.74 -1.57 -29.52
CA PRO A 410 22.29 -2.86 -29.99
C PRO A 410 23.22 -3.39 -31.07
N GLY A 411 23.96 -4.45 -30.74
CA GLY A 411 24.71 -5.20 -31.74
C GLY A 411 23.75 -5.71 -32.83
N PRO A 412 24.23 -5.97 -34.05
CA PRO A 412 23.37 -6.57 -35.07
C PRO A 412 22.81 -7.87 -34.51
N THR A 413 21.48 -7.96 -34.41
CA THR A 413 20.79 -9.17 -33.95
C THR A 413 21.39 -10.36 -34.68
N PRO A 414 21.99 -11.35 -33.98
CA PRO A 414 22.57 -12.49 -34.65
C PRO A 414 21.44 -13.15 -35.45
N THR A 415 21.60 -13.17 -36.78
CA THR A 415 20.63 -13.82 -37.65
C THR A 415 20.48 -15.26 -37.15
N PRO A 416 19.28 -15.73 -36.78
CA PRO A 416 19.12 -17.08 -36.27
C PRO A 416 19.70 -18.06 -37.28
N ASN A 417 20.82 -18.69 -36.93
CA ASN A 417 21.35 -19.78 -37.74
C ASN A 417 20.25 -20.85 -37.72
N ALA A 418 19.76 -21.25 -38.89
CA ALA A 418 18.65 -22.17 -38.97
C ALA A 418 19.06 -23.50 -38.33
N GLU A 419 18.58 -23.76 -37.11
CA GLU A 419 18.81 -25.04 -36.46
C GLU A 419 18.20 -26.15 -37.33
N PRO A 420 18.90 -27.26 -37.55
CA PRO A 420 18.35 -28.38 -38.29
C PRO A 420 17.09 -28.88 -37.58
N THR A 421 15.98 -28.89 -38.30
CA THR A 421 14.65 -29.22 -37.76
C THR A 421 14.69 -30.49 -36.92
N PRO A 422 14.28 -30.47 -35.64
CA PRO A 422 14.22 -31.67 -34.82
C PRO A 422 13.31 -32.70 -35.48
N GLY A 423 13.90 -33.85 -35.84
CA GLY A 423 13.16 -34.96 -36.43
C GLY A 423 12.19 -35.55 -35.40
N TYR A 424 10.93 -35.12 -35.44
CA TYR A 424 9.90 -35.62 -34.54
C TYR A 424 9.69 -37.13 -34.79
N LYS A 425 9.91 -37.94 -33.76
CA LYS A 425 9.62 -39.37 -33.80
C LYS A 425 8.18 -39.57 -33.36
N LEU A 426 7.27 -39.73 -34.31
CA LEU A 426 5.86 -40.05 -34.04
C LEU A 426 5.77 -41.34 -33.20
N LEU A 427 5.40 -41.20 -31.92
CA LEU A 427 5.02 -42.31 -31.06
C LEU A 427 3.58 -42.71 -31.39
N THR A 428 3.41 -43.48 -32.46
CA THR A 428 2.13 -44.15 -32.75
C THR A 428 1.90 -45.27 -31.76
N LEU A 429 0.83 -45.17 -30.96
CA LEU A 429 0.31 -46.30 -30.19
C LEU A 429 -0.06 -47.44 -31.15
N PRO A 430 0.26 -48.71 -30.82
CA PRO A 430 -0.17 -49.84 -31.64
C PRO A 430 -1.69 -50.05 -31.52
N PRO A 431 -2.38 -50.47 -32.59
CA PRO A 431 -3.82 -50.69 -32.56
C PRO A 431 -4.19 -51.95 -31.75
N GLU A 432 -5.30 -51.88 -31.02
CA GLU A 432 -5.95 -53.09 -30.48
C GLU A 432 -6.38 -54.00 -31.64
N SER A 433 -5.97 -55.26 -31.59
CA SER A 433 -6.47 -56.32 -32.47
C SER A 433 -6.90 -57.50 -31.62
N SER A 434 -8.21 -57.64 -31.42
CA SER A 434 -8.81 -58.78 -30.71
C SER A 434 -8.64 -60.08 -31.53
N GLN A 435 -8.23 -61.18 -30.89
CA GLN A 435 -8.59 -62.57 -31.24
C GLN A 435 -8.21 -63.53 -30.08
N PRO A 436 -8.67 -64.80 -30.06
CA PRO A 436 -9.34 -65.33 -28.87
C PRO A 436 -8.51 -66.20 -27.93
N THR A 437 -9.03 -66.34 -26.71
CA THR A 437 -8.59 -67.21 -25.62
C THR A 437 -8.57 -68.71 -25.97
N PRO A 438 -7.48 -69.42 -25.64
CA PRO A 438 -7.52 -70.80 -25.18
C PRO A 438 -7.34 -70.87 -23.64
N THR A 439 -8.03 -71.82 -23.01
CA THR A 439 -7.99 -72.10 -21.57
C THR A 439 -6.61 -72.58 -21.08
N PRO A 440 -6.10 -72.12 -19.93
CA PRO A 440 -5.03 -72.79 -19.21
C PRO A 440 -5.55 -74.07 -18.54
N ASP A 441 -4.75 -75.13 -18.61
CA ASP A 441 -4.94 -76.39 -17.86
C ASP A 441 -4.36 -76.26 -16.43
N ASP A 442 -4.78 -77.16 -15.54
CA ASP A 442 -4.50 -77.13 -14.10
C ASP A 442 -3.12 -77.72 -13.76
N SER A 443 -2.27 -76.99 -13.00
CA SER A 443 -1.21 -77.55 -12.13
C SER A 443 -0.36 -76.50 -11.38
N ALA A 444 -0.45 -76.55 -10.05
CA ALA A 444 0.63 -76.52 -9.05
C ALA A 444 1.57 -75.30 -8.83
N ASP A 445 1.51 -74.82 -7.58
CA ASP A 445 2.60 -74.41 -6.67
C ASP A 445 3.38 -73.09 -6.86
N GLY A 446 3.41 -72.27 -5.79
CA GLY A 446 4.37 -71.17 -5.59
C GLY A 446 3.82 -69.97 -4.80
N GLU A 447 3.89 -69.99 -3.48
CA GLU A 447 3.61 -68.82 -2.62
C GLU A 447 4.68 -67.71 -2.78
N GLU A 448 4.27 -66.44 -2.81
CA GLU A 448 4.45 -65.56 -1.64
C GLU A 448 3.55 -64.32 -1.72
N VAL A 449 3.01 -63.90 -0.57
CA VAL A 449 2.12 -62.73 -0.44
C VAL A 449 2.77 -61.72 0.50
N VAL A 450 2.96 -60.49 0.04
CA VAL A 450 3.14 -59.32 0.92
C VAL A 450 2.02 -58.31 0.67
N LYS A 451 1.38 -57.92 1.76
CA LYS A 451 0.07 -57.26 1.79
C LYS A 451 0.23 -55.79 2.17
N ALA A 452 -0.56 -54.91 1.55
CA ALA A 452 -0.63 -53.50 1.94
C ALA A 452 -1.24 -53.34 3.35
N LEU A 453 -0.91 -52.22 4.00
CA LEU A 453 -1.57 -51.74 5.21
C LEU A 453 -1.90 -50.25 5.08
N ASP A 454 -3.16 -49.92 5.37
CA ASP A 454 -3.70 -48.57 5.49
C ASP A 454 -3.60 -48.09 6.96
N PRO A 455 -3.74 -46.78 7.24
CA PRO A 455 -3.51 -46.21 8.57
C PRO A 455 -4.78 -46.00 9.40
N ALA A 456 -4.75 -46.42 10.67
CA ALA A 456 -5.48 -45.80 11.80
C ALA A 456 -5.03 -46.44 13.13
N GLU A 457 -4.72 -45.61 14.13
CA GLU A 457 -5.30 -45.61 15.50
C GLU A 457 -4.43 -44.77 16.46
N LEU A 458 -5.07 -44.15 17.48
CA LEU A 458 -4.47 -43.15 18.38
C LEU A 458 -3.79 -43.75 19.62
N ALA A 459 -2.91 -42.98 20.26
CA ALA A 459 -2.68 -43.03 21.71
C ALA A 459 -2.12 -41.68 22.24
N GLU A 460 -2.63 -41.23 23.40
CA GLU A 460 -2.16 -40.06 24.17
C GLU A 460 -0.94 -40.40 25.06
N PRO A 461 -0.38 -39.42 25.79
CA PRO A 461 -0.26 -39.67 27.23
C PRO A 461 -0.50 -38.48 28.20
N THR A 462 -0.96 -38.90 29.38
CA THR A 462 -1.38 -38.26 30.64
C THR A 462 -0.40 -37.33 31.39
N GLU A 463 -0.96 -36.56 32.33
CA GLU A 463 -0.36 -35.65 33.33
C GLU A 463 0.66 -36.25 34.35
N ALA A 464 1.41 -35.36 35.01
CA ALA A 464 1.94 -35.53 36.38
C ALA A 464 2.09 -34.16 37.11
N SER A 465 2.15 -34.18 38.46
CA SER A 465 1.63 -33.12 39.35
C SER A 465 2.64 -32.15 40.01
N GLU A 466 2.06 -31.20 40.75
CA GLU A 466 2.64 -30.10 41.57
C GLU A 466 3.67 -30.49 42.65
N ALA A 467 4.47 -29.50 43.07
CA ALA A 467 5.07 -29.37 44.41
C ALA A 467 5.33 -27.88 44.73
N GLU A 468 5.36 -27.50 46.02
CA GLU A 468 5.08 -26.13 46.50
C GLU A 468 6.12 -25.59 47.52
N VAL A 469 6.18 -24.26 47.67
CA VAL A 469 6.74 -23.45 48.81
C VAL A 469 8.27 -23.43 49.08
N ALA A 470 8.89 -22.23 49.04
CA ALA A 470 9.49 -21.54 50.21
C ALA A 470 10.21 -20.22 49.85
N VAL A 471 10.27 -19.29 50.81
CA VAL A 471 10.85 -17.92 50.75
C VAL A 471 12.03 -17.81 51.71
N ASP A 472 13.02 -16.96 51.43
CA ASP A 472 13.81 -16.23 52.45
C ASP A 472 14.46 -14.95 51.88
N GLU A 473 14.80 -14.00 52.76
CA GLU A 473 15.17 -12.59 52.46
C GLU A 473 16.70 -12.28 52.48
N GLU A 474 17.02 -10.96 52.48
CA GLU A 474 18.33 -10.26 52.54
C GLU A 474 19.09 -10.09 51.20
N GLY A 475 19.73 -8.95 50.90
CA GLY A 475 19.75 -7.66 51.61
C GLY A 475 20.98 -6.79 51.33
N THR A 476 20.86 -5.76 50.49
CA THR A 476 21.72 -4.54 50.35
C THR A 476 23.21 -4.67 49.95
N GLY A 477 23.69 -3.78 49.07
CA GLY A 477 25.13 -3.43 48.98
C GLY A 477 25.67 -2.93 47.62
N ASP A 478 25.94 -1.63 47.54
CA ASP A 478 26.95 -0.90 46.72
C ASP A 478 27.10 -1.07 45.18
N GLU A 479 26.87 0.04 44.49
CA GLU A 479 27.69 0.59 43.38
C GLU A 479 28.98 1.25 43.93
N PRO A 480 29.98 1.69 43.11
CA PRO A 480 30.18 1.54 41.66
C PRO A 480 31.61 1.08 41.29
N THR A 481 31.93 0.90 39.99
CA THR A 481 33.29 1.18 39.43
C THR A 481 33.34 1.22 37.90
N GLU A 482 34.18 2.11 37.35
CA GLU A 482 34.48 2.20 35.91
C GLU A 482 35.54 1.17 35.45
N SER A 483 35.38 0.62 34.25
CA SER A 483 36.44 0.28 33.25
C SER A 483 35.72 -0.31 32.03
N ASP A 484 35.88 0.17 30.80
CA ASP A 484 37.04 0.37 29.91
C ASP A 484 36.94 -0.63 28.73
N SER A 485 37.34 -0.14 27.55
CA SER A 485 37.22 -0.67 26.19
C SER A 485 36.95 -2.17 25.94
N GLY A 486 36.00 -2.42 25.03
CA GLY A 486 35.92 -3.64 24.22
C GLY A 486 35.27 -3.34 22.86
N ASP A 487 36.05 -3.38 21.78
CA ASP A 487 35.53 -3.34 20.41
C ASP A 487 34.70 -4.61 20.14
N GLU A 488 33.37 -4.49 20.11
CA GLU A 488 32.51 -5.53 19.55
C GLU A 488 32.23 -5.25 18.08
N ALA A 489 32.61 -6.21 17.22
CA ALA A 489 32.37 -6.11 15.79
C ALA A 489 30.87 -6.20 15.48
N GLU A 490 30.35 -5.26 14.69
CA GLU A 490 28.98 -5.30 14.19
C GLU A 490 28.74 -6.55 13.33
N GLU A 491 28.09 -7.58 13.87
CA GLU A 491 27.37 -8.54 13.05
C GLU A 491 26.10 -7.85 12.52
N GLY A 492 26.21 -7.34 11.28
CA GLY A 492 25.11 -6.71 10.59
C GLY A 492 23.97 -7.70 10.33
N ALA A 493 22.80 -7.43 10.91
CA ALA A 493 21.57 -8.11 10.53
C ALA A 493 21.27 -7.86 9.03
N PRO A 494 20.84 -8.88 8.26
CA PRO A 494 20.37 -8.65 6.90
C PRO A 494 19.08 -7.82 6.95
N GLY A 495 19.00 -6.77 6.13
CA GLY A 495 17.80 -5.94 6.03
C GLY A 495 16.58 -6.74 5.57
N GLY A 496 15.42 -6.46 6.17
CA GLY A 496 14.15 -7.07 5.77
C GLY A 496 13.77 -6.71 4.32
N VAL A 497 12.95 -7.55 3.69
CA VAL A 497 12.49 -7.34 2.31
C VAL A 497 11.13 -6.66 2.31
N CYS A 498 11.04 -5.43 1.78
CA CYS A 498 9.80 -4.66 1.71
C CYS A 498 8.77 -5.33 0.78
N SER A 499 7.48 -5.20 1.11
CA SER A 499 6.41 -5.86 0.34
C SER A 499 5.12 -5.02 0.22
N ALA A 500 5.20 -3.84 -0.38
CA ALA A 500 4.00 -3.09 -0.77
C ALA A 500 3.16 -3.87 -1.83
N PRO A 501 1.84 -4.04 -1.63
CA PRO A 501 0.94 -4.58 -2.64
C PRO A 501 0.59 -3.50 -3.68
N VAL A 502 0.90 -3.74 -4.96
CA VAL A 502 0.62 -2.76 -6.03
C VAL A 502 -0.85 -2.81 -6.43
N ALA A 503 -1.57 -1.69 -6.25
CA ALA A 503 -2.89 -1.51 -6.81
C ALA A 503 -2.81 -1.39 -8.35
N GLY A 504 -3.37 -2.36 -9.07
CA GLY A 504 -3.66 -2.20 -10.51
C GLY A 504 -2.72 -2.88 -11.51
N SER A 505 -2.36 -4.15 -11.33
CA SER A 505 -2.08 -5.03 -12.47
C SER A 505 -2.61 -6.45 -12.24
N VAL A 506 -3.70 -6.80 -12.95
CA VAL A 506 -4.24 -8.16 -12.99
C VAL A 506 -4.01 -8.72 -14.40
N ASP A 507 -2.75 -8.93 -14.75
CA ASP A 507 -2.33 -9.76 -15.88
C ASP A 507 -1.12 -10.60 -15.45
N GLY A 508 -1.35 -11.90 -15.31
CA GLY A 508 -0.42 -12.80 -14.62
C GLY A 508 0.74 -13.30 -15.49
N THR A 509 1.77 -12.49 -15.70
CA THR A 509 3.13 -12.95 -16.06
C THR A 509 4.21 -11.95 -15.61
N ALA A 510 4.57 -11.92 -14.33
CA ALA A 510 5.71 -11.16 -13.82
C ALA A 510 6.52 -11.96 -12.77
N GLY A 511 7.76 -12.30 -13.16
CA GLY A 511 8.91 -12.70 -12.32
C GLY A 511 8.66 -13.34 -10.94
N MET A 512 8.46 -14.65 -10.90
CA MET A 512 8.55 -15.45 -9.66
C MET A 512 10.00 -15.87 -9.41
N TRP A 513 10.75 -15.16 -8.55
CA TRP A 513 12.02 -15.64 -7.97
C TRP A 513 12.22 -15.15 -6.53
N LEU A 514 12.98 -15.93 -5.76
CA LEU A 514 13.03 -15.92 -4.29
C LEU A 514 14.49 -16.00 -3.85
N LEU A 515 14.85 -15.28 -2.80
CA LEU A 515 16.20 -15.28 -2.23
C LEU A 515 16.15 -15.59 -0.74
N ALA A 516 17.01 -16.52 -0.31
CA ALA A 516 17.19 -16.90 1.08
C ALA A 516 18.64 -16.60 1.50
N VAL A 517 18.81 -15.99 2.67
CA VAL A 517 20.11 -15.82 3.34
C VAL A 517 20.06 -16.59 4.66
N VAL A 518 20.73 -17.74 4.71
CA VAL A 518 20.75 -18.62 5.90
C VAL A 518 22.07 -18.46 6.64
N GLY A 519 22.03 -17.88 7.84
CA GLY A 519 23.15 -17.90 8.78
C GLY A 519 23.20 -19.21 9.57
N LEU A 520 24.17 -20.09 9.29
CA LEU A 520 24.32 -21.37 9.97
C LEU A 520 25.77 -21.58 10.47
N VAL A 521 26.07 -21.10 11.67
CA VAL A 521 27.41 -21.22 12.28
C VAL A 521 27.57 -22.57 12.97
N ALA A 522 28.10 -23.56 12.24
CA ALA A 522 28.50 -24.85 12.79
C ALA A 522 29.98 -24.83 13.24
N GLY A 523 30.24 -24.43 14.49
CA GLY A 523 31.58 -24.32 15.04
C GLY A 523 32.30 -25.67 15.26
N ARG A 524 33.11 -26.13 14.29
CA ARG A 524 34.11 -27.19 14.51
C ARG A 524 35.50 -26.60 14.72
N ARG A 525 35.93 -26.49 15.98
CA ARG A 525 37.32 -26.20 16.36
C ARG A 525 38.27 -27.26 15.82
N PHE A 526 39.25 -26.86 15.00
CA PHE A 526 40.44 -27.67 14.74
C PHE A 526 41.64 -27.05 15.47
N LEU A 527 42.24 -27.83 16.38
CA LEU A 527 43.43 -27.43 17.13
C LEU A 527 44.65 -27.43 16.21
N ARG A 528 45.32 -26.28 16.13
CA ARG A 528 46.68 -26.19 15.59
C ARG A 528 47.63 -26.84 16.61
N ARG A 529 48.51 -27.73 16.15
CA ARG A 529 49.58 -28.33 16.95
C ARG A 529 50.90 -28.12 16.22
N ASP A 530 51.92 -27.69 16.95
CA ASP A 530 53.20 -27.24 16.40
C ASP A 530 53.99 -28.37 15.73
N GLY A 531 54.80 -27.97 14.73
CA GLY A 531 55.70 -28.81 13.93
C GLY A 531 56.38 -27.99 12.85
#